data_AF-A0A7S1R6U2-F1
#
_entry.id   AF-A0A7S1R6U2-F1
#
_cell.length_a   1.000
_cell.length_b   1.000
_cell.length_c   1.000
_cell.angle_alpha   90.00
_cell.angle_beta   90.00
_cell.angle_gamma   90.00
#
_symmetry.space_group_name_H-M   'P 1'
#
loop_
_entity.id
_entity.type
_entity.pdbx_description
1 polymer ?
#
loop_
_entity_poly.entity_id
_entity_poly.type
_entity_poly.pdbx_seq_one_letter_code
_entity_poly.pdbx_strand_id
1 'polypeptide(L)'
;LGLDRLAMVVILCNCVFMGFGVDASLSARWRGEEVPSWVWIGDLTFTVLFIAEVVLRLAIVKRDFWRGPERCWNLFDAIVMCSAVLEVLFGTINLTFLRSLKISSVVRAMRIMR
;
A
#
# COMPACT_ATOMS: atom_id res chain seq x y z
N LEU A 1 10.78 7.93 -14.13
CA LEU A 1 11.89 6.96 -14.41
C LEU A 1 12.63 6.53 -13.15
N GLY A 2 13.22 7.43 -12.36
CA GLY A 2 13.89 7.04 -11.09
C GLY A 2 12.91 6.69 -9.96
N LEU A 3 11.89 7.54 -9.75
CA LEU A 3 10.89 7.37 -8.70
C LEU A 3 10.07 6.08 -8.86
N ASP A 4 9.74 5.71 -10.10
CA ASP A 4 8.94 4.53 -10.41
C ASP A 4 9.65 3.21 -10.07
N ARG A 5 10.98 3.18 -10.21
CA ARG A 5 11.80 2.01 -9.89
C ARG A 5 11.94 1.83 -8.38
N LEU A 6 12.20 2.92 -7.65
CA LEU A 6 12.24 2.91 -6.18
C LEU A 6 10.90 2.44 -5.62
N ALA A 7 9.80 2.92 -6.20
CA ALA A 7 8.46 2.50 -5.83
C ALA A 7 8.22 1.01 -6.00
N MET A 8 8.58 0.45 -7.15
CA MET A 8 8.42 -0.99 -7.34
C MET A 8 9.24 -1.79 -6.32
N VAL A 9 10.46 -1.37 -6.01
CA VAL A 9 11.30 -2.06 -5.01
C VAL A 9 10.66 -1.97 -3.63
N VAL A 10 10.22 -0.79 -3.20
CA VAL A 10 9.58 -0.57 -1.90
C VAL A 10 8.29 -1.38 -1.78
N ILE A 11 7.48 -1.43 -2.85
CA ILE A 11 6.23 -2.17 -2.84
C ILE A 11 6.47 -3.69 -2.87
N LEU A 12 7.46 -4.17 -3.63
CA LEU A 12 7.83 -5.58 -3.62
C LEU A 12 8.34 -6.01 -2.24
N CYS A 13 9.20 -5.19 -1.62
CA CYS A 13 9.64 -5.42 -0.24
C CYS A 13 8.47 -5.42 0.75
N ASN A 14 7.53 -4.49 0.63
CA ASN A 14 6.31 -4.46 1.44
C ASN A 14 5.46 -5.73 1.25
N CYS A 15 5.24 -6.19 0.00
CA CYS A 15 4.51 -7.43 -0.28
C CYS A 15 5.16 -8.65 0.36
N VAL A 16 6.49 -8.77 0.28
CA VAL A 16 7.23 -9.86 0.92
C VAL A 16 7.09 -9.77 2.44
N PHE A 17 7.26 -8.58 3.02
CA PHE A 17 7.15 -8.37 4.46
C PHE A 17 5.73 -8.64 4.99
N MET A 18 4.71 -8.23 4.22
CA MET A 18 3.31 -8.51 4.50
C MET A 18 3.03 -10.02 4.46
N GLY A 19 3.62 -10.76 3.51
CA GLY A 19 3.53 -12.22 3.46
C GLY A 19 4.04 -12.88 4.74
N PHE A 20 5.21 -12.47 5.22
CA PHE A 20 5.77 -12.94 6.50
C PHE A 20 4.94 -12.49 7.71
N GLY A 21 4.42 -11.25 7.69
CA GLY A 21 3.56 -10.73 8.75
C GLY A 21 2.22 -11.47 8.85
N VAL A 22 1.64 -11.88 7.71
CA VAL A 22 0.42 -12.69 7.64
C VAL A 22 0.67 -14.08 8.22
N ASP A 23 1.77 -14.74 7.85
CA ASP A 23 2.13 -16.05 8.41
C ASP A 23 2.37 -16.00 9.93
N ALA A 24 3.11 -14.99 10.40
CA ALA A 24 3.35 -14.75 11.82
C ALA A 24 2.06 -14.43 12.59
N SER A 25 1.15 -13.66 12.01
CA SER A 25 -0.13 -13.31 12.65
C SER A 25 -1.16 -14.44 12.60
N LEU A 26 -1.19 -15.25 11.54
CA LEU A 26 -1.98 -16.48 11.50
C LEU A 26 -1.49 -17.45 12.57
N SER A 27 -0.19 -17.74 12.59
CA SER A 27 0.38 -18.70 13.54
C SER A 27 0.24 -18.26 15.01
N ALA A 28 0.28 -16.96 15.31
CA ALA A 28 -0.06 -16.42 16.62
C ALA A 28 -1.56 -16.62 16.96
N ARG A 29 -2.46 -16.34 16.01
CA ARG A 29 -3.92 -16.56 16.17
C ARG A 29 -4.28 -18.03 16.40
N TRP A 30 -3.64 -18.95 15.70
CA TRP A 30 -3.83 -20.39 15.90
C TRP A 30 -3.37 -20.86 17.29
N ARG A 31 -2.37 -20.19 17.87
CA ARG A 31 -1.86 -20.46 19.22
C ARG A 31 -2.59 -19.68 20.33
N GLY A 32 -3.49 -18.76 19.98
CA GLY A 32 -4.11 -17.84 20.93
C GLY A 32 -3.12 -16.81 21.52
N GLU A 33 -1.98 -16.62 20.88
CA GLU A 33 -0.95 -15.66 21.28
C GLU A 33 -1.21 -14.29 20.67
N GLU A 34 -0.73 -13.25 21.36
CA GLU A 34 -0.81 -11.88 20.86
C GLU A 34 0.08 -11.71 19.62
N VAL A 35 -0.39 -10.89 18.68
CA VAL A 35 0.35 -10.61 17.44
C VAL A 35 1.66 -9.91 17.82
N PRO A 36 2.82 -10.40 17.39
CA PRO A 36 4.08 -9.86 17.86
C PRO A 36 4.29 -8.42 17.36
N SER A 37 4.76 -7.55 18.24
CA SER A 37 4.75 -6.09 18.03
C SER A 37 5.56 -5.62 16.82
N TRP A 38 6.57 -6.39 16.41
CA TRP A 38 7.36 -6.11 15.20
C TRP A 38 6.53 -6.14 13.91
N VAL A 39 5.46 -6.96 13.88
CA VAL A 39 4.54 -7.03 12.74
C VAL A 39 3.76 -5.71 12.61
N TRP A 40 3.31 -5.17 13.74
CA TRP A 40 2.60 -3.88 13.79
C TRP A 40 3.51 -2.71 13.39
N ILE A 41 4.75 -2.69 13.90
CA ILE A 41 5.73 -1.65 13.58
C ILE A 41 6.13 -1.72 12.09
N GLY A 42 6.29 -2.91 11.53
CA GLY A 42 6.55 -3.13 10.12
C GLY A 42 5.41 -2.62 9.24
N ASP A 43 4.18 -3.03 9.54
CA ASP A 43 2.98 -2.63 8.80
C ASP A 43 2.80 -1.10 8.77
N LEU A 44 3.02 -0.44 9.92
CA LEU A 44 2.99 1.01 10.03
C LEU A 44 4.08 1.68 9.17
N THR A 45 5.32 1.19 9.27
CA THR A 45 6.48 1.76 8.56
C THR A 45 6.29 1.69 7.05
N PHE A 46 5.92 0.53 6.53
CA PHE A 46 5.67 0.36 5.10
C PHE A 46 4.44 1.13 4.62
N THR A 47 3.41 1.25 5.46
CA THR A 47 2.24 2.07 5.14
C THR A 47 2.60 3.54 5.01
N VAL A 48 3.39 4.09 5.94
CA VAL A 48 3.87 5.48 5.87
C VAL A 48 4.75 5.72 4.65
N LEU A 49 5.67 4.81 4.33
CA LEU A 49 6.52 4.91 3.14
C LEU A 49 5.71 4.89 1.84
N PHE A 50 4.73 3.98 1.75
CA PHE A 50 3.82 3.94 0.61
C PHE A 50 2.99 5.21 0.48
N ILE A 51 2.51 5.75 1.61
CA ILE A 51 1.77 7.00 1.64
C ILE A 51 2.64 8.14 1.11
N ALA A 52 3.86 8.28 1.63
CA ALA A 52 4.80 9.33 1.21
C ALA A 52 5.10 9.25 -0.29
N GLU A 53 5.35 8.05 -0.80
CA GLU A 53 5.65 7.82 -2.21
C GLU A 53 4.50 8.22 -3.15
N VAL A 54 3.27 7.84 -2.83
CA VAL A 54 2.13 8.18 -3.68
C VAL A 54 1.76 9.66 -3.54
N VAL A 55 1.93 10.29 -2.36
CA VAL A 55 1.79 11.76 -2.23
C VAL A 55 2.81 12.49 -3.11
N LEU A 56 4.06 12.05 -3.12
CA LEU A 56 5.10 12.55 -4.01
C LEU A 56 4.73 12.37 -5.49
N ARG A 57 4.23 11.18 -5.85
CA ARG A 57 3.76 10.89 -7.22
C ARG A 57 2.58 11.79 -7.60
N LEU A 58 1.62 11.99 -6.70
CA LEU A 58 0.47 12.86 -6.90
C LEU A 58 0.91 14.33 -7.07
N ALA A 59 1.89 14.77 -6.28
CA ALA A 59 2.47 16.11 -6.37
C ALA A 59 3.18 16.36 -7.72
N ILE A 60 3.82 15.34 -8.27
CA ILE A 60 4.51 15.39 -9.57
C ILE A 60 3.51 15.32 -10.74
N VAL A 61 2.47 14.49 -10.64
CA VAL A 61 1.51 14.22 -11.74
C VAL A 61 0.34 15.23 -11.77
N LYS A 62 0.35 16.26 -10.91
CA LYS A 62 -0.76 17.22 -10.63
C LYS A 62 -1.57 17.74 -11.83
N ARG A 63 -1.03 17.80 -13.06
CA ARG A 63 -1.78 18.28 -14.25
C ARG A 63 -2.36 17.20 -15.17
N ASP A 64 -1.81 15.99 -15.18
CA ASP A 64 -2.27 14.92 -16.09
C ASP A 64 -3.27 13.95 -15.41
N PHE A 65 -3.22 13.90 -14.07
CA PHE A 65 -4.03 13.01 -13.23
C PHE A 65 -5.55 13.16 -13.46
N TRP A 66 -5.98 14.37 -13.81
CA TRP A 66 -7.37 14.73 -14.05
C TRP A 66 -7.73 14.85 -15.53
N ARG A 67 -6.79 14.64 -16.47
CA ARG A 67 -7.05 14.83 -17.91
C ARG A 67 -6.86 13.62 -18.83
N GLY A 68 -6.24 12.53 -18.40
CA GLY A 68 -6.06 11.32 -19.23
C GLY A 68 -7.22 10.29 -19.27
N PRO A 69 -7.13 9.25 -20.11
CA PRO A 69 -8.00 8.05 -20.10
C PRO A 69 -7.84 7.20 -18.81
N GLU A 70 -6.78 7.48 -18.06
CA GLU A 70 -6.34 6.77 -16.86
C GLU A 70 -6.96 7.32 -15.55
N ARG A 71 -7.87 8.31 -15.65
CA ARG A 71 -8.49 9.03 -14.52
C ARG A 71 -9.22 8.13 -13.52
N CYS A 72 -10.07 7.21 -13.99
CA CYS A 72 -10.87 6.36 -13.09
C CYS A 72 -9.99 5.50 -12.19
N TRP A 73 -8.89 4.99 -12.75
CA TRP A 73 -7.94 4.18 -12.02
C TRP A 73 -7.08 5.01 -11.06
N ASN A 74 -6.70 6.22 -11.47
CA ASN A 74 -6.00 7.17 -10.61
C ASN A 74 -6.86 7.60 -9.41
N LEU A 75 -8.17 7.74 -9.60
CA LEU A 75 -9.13 8.01 -8.53
C LEU A 75 -9.30 6.80 -7.61
N PHE A 76 -9.38 5.59 -8.16
CA PHE A 76 -9.43 4.35 -7.38
C PHE A 76 -8.20 4.20 -6.48
N ASP A 77 -7.01 4.45 -7.03
CA ASP A 77 -5.75 4.42 -6.29
C ASP A 77 -5.75 5.41 -5.10
N ALA A 78 -6.22 6.64 -5.34
CA ALA A 78 -6.35 7.65 -4.30
C ALA A 78 -7.33 7.25 -3.19
N ILE A 79 -8.45 6.59 -3.52
CA ILE A 79 -9.43 6.12 -2.52
C ILE A 79 -8.86 4.97 -1.68
N VAL A 80 -8.20 4.00 -2.32
CA VAL A 80 -7.53 2.89 -1.62
C VAL A 80 -6.42 3.41 -0.70
N MET A 81 -5.74 4.47 -1.10
CA MET A 81 -4.72 5.11 -0.29
C MET A 81 -5.31 5.89 0.90
N CYS A 82 -6.35 6.70 0.67
CA CYS A 82 -7.05 7.42 1.74
C CYS A 82 -7.63 6.45 2.78
N SER A 83 -8.21 5.34 2.36
CA SER A 83 -8.74 4.35 3.29
C SER A 83 -7.66 3.68 4.15
N ALA A 84 -6.46 3.46 3.60
CA ALA A 84 -5.32 2.98 4.38
C ALA A 84 -4.79 4.01 5.40
N VAL A 85 -4.80 5.29 5.06
CA VAL A 85 -4.47 6.38 6.00
C VAL A 85 -5.50 6.39 7.15
N LEU A 86 -6.79 6.28 6.81
CA LEU A 86 -7.87 6.23 7.81
C LEU A 86 -7.77 4.98 8.69
N GLU A 87 -7.41 3.82 8.15
CA GLU A 87 -7.16 2.61 8.95
C GLU A 87 -6.06 2.87 10.00
N VAL A 88 -4.94 3.48 9.61
CA VAL A 88 -3.84 3.78 10.53
C VAL A 88 -4.22 4.83 11.58
N LEU A 89 -4.93 5.89 11.16
CA LEU A 89 -5.29 7.00 12.06
C LEU A 89 -6.37 6.62 13.06
N PHE A 90 -7.37 5.83 12.63
CA PHE A 90 -8.52 5.49 13.45
C PHE A 90 -8.38 4.12 14.12
N GLY A 91 -7.53 3.22 13.61
CA GLY A 91 -7.24 1.90 14.18
C GLY A 91 -8.46 0.96 14.31
N THR A 92 -9.65 1.40 13.90
CA THR A 92 -10.94 0.77 14.25
C THR A 92 -11.51 -0.06 13.11
N ILE A 93 -11.02 0.11 11.89
CA ILE A 93 -11.54 -0.59 10.71
C ILE A 93 -10.48 -1.59 10.24
N ASN A 94 -10.77 -2.89 10.38
CA ASN A 94 -9.95 -3.94 9.78
C ASN A 94 -10.19 -3.97 8.26
N LEU A 95 -9.42 -3.19 7.52
CA LEU A 95 -9.44 -3.05 6.08
C LEU A 95 -8.35 -3.92 5.42
N THR A 96 -8.15 -5.14 5.93
CA THR A 96 -7.24 -6.13 5.34
C THR A 96 -7.55 -6.37 3.85
N PHE A 97 -8.83 -6.32 3.48
CA PHE A 97 -9.24 -6.36 2.07
C PHE A 97 -8.70 -5.17 1.26
N LEU A 98 -8.70 -3.94 1.80
CA LEU A 98 -8.16 -2.77 1.10
C LEU A 98 -6.63 -2.82 0.98
N ARG A 99 -5.94 -3.48 1.91
CA ARG A 99 -4.50 -3.79 1.74
C ARG A 99 -4.26 -4.66 0.52
N SER A 100 -5.10 -5.66 0.28
CA SER A 100 -5.00 -6.51 -0.92
C SER A 100 -5.29 -5.74 -2.22
N LEU A 101 -6.15 -4.72 -2.17
CA LEU A 101 -6.42 -3.86 -3.33
C LEU A 101 -5.21 -3.00 -3.71
N LYS A 102 -4.27 -2.70 -2.80
CA LYS A 102 -3.02 -1.99 -3.14
C LYS A 102 -2.15 -2.78 -4.13
N ILE A 103 -2.25 -4.11 -4.16
CA ILE A 103 -1.52 -4.95 -5.12
C ILE A 103 -1.99 -4.66 -6.55
N SER A 104 -3.27 -4.33 -6.75
CA SER A 104 -3.82 -3.99 -8.06
C SER A 104 -3.17 -2.74 -8.68
N SER A 105 -2.79 -1.79 -7.82
CA SER A 105 -2.06 -0.58 -8.21
C SER A 105 -0.67 -0.89 -8.76
N VAL A 106 0.00 -1.90 -8.23
CA VAL A 106 1.35 -2.36 -8.67
C VAL A 106 1.28 -3.00 -10.04
N VAL A 107 0.30 -3.88 -10.24
CA VAL A 107 0.06 -4.55 -11.54
C VAL A 107 -0.19 -3.51 -12.63
N ARG A 108 -0.85 -2.40 -12.29
CA ARG A 108 -1.08 -1.29 -13.21
C ARG A 108 0.18 -0.47 -13.48
N ALA A 109 0.97 -0.14 -12.46
CA ALA A 109 2.25 0.53 -12.64
C ALA A 109 3.19 -0.25 -13.57
N MET A 110 3.17 -1.58 -13.50
CA MET A 110 3.90 -2.44 -14.44
C MET A 110 3.39 -2.40 -15.89
N ARG A 111 2.09 -2.12 -16.11
CA ARG A 111 1.54 -1.96 -17.47
C ARG A 111 1.92 -0.63 -18.11
N ILE A 112 1.98 0.44 -17.31
CA ILE A 112 2.35 1.81 -17.77
C ILE A 112 3.85 1.90 -18.14
N MET A 113 4.68 1.00 -17.61
CA MET A 113 6.10 0.91 -17.93
C MET A 113 6.43 0.16 -19.23
N ARG A 114 5.45 -0.40 -19.93
CA ARG A 114 5.60 -0.96 -21.28
C ARG A 114 5.23 0.09 -22.32
#